data_AF-X0X743-F1
#
_entry.id   AF-X0X743-F1
#
_cell.length_a   1.000
_cell.length_b   1.000
_cell.length_c   1.000
_cell.angle_alpha   90.00
_cell.angle_beta   90.00
_cell.angle_gamma   90.00
#
_symmetry.space_group_name_H-M   'P 1'
#
loop_
_entity.id
_entity.type
_entity.pdbx_description
1 polymer ?
#
loop_
_entity_poly.entity_id
_entity_poly.type
_entity_poly.pdbx_seq_one_letter_code
_entity_poly.pdbx_strand_id
1 'polypeptide(L)'
;MNKQEIRSLIHQKRRELSPAEFHELSGKINDNFISLSFYLSSEYIHCYISSFNGEVDTTMIMKDAWSRGKHVVVPITDSKNKRLIHSEFRNGNRTTRTSIG
;
A
#
# COMPACT_ATOMS: atom_id res chain seq x y z
N MET A 1 -16.63 -1.64 -22.80
CA MET A 1 -16.36 -2.08 -21.42
C MET A 1 -16.74 -0.98 -20.43
N ASN A 2 -17.43 -1.31 -19.34
CA ASN A 2 -17.80 -0.39 -18.27
C ASN A 2 -16.81 -0.46 -17.08
N LYS A 3 -16.93 0.46 -16.09
CA LYS A 3 -16.02 0.52 -14.93
C LYS A 3 -16.00 -0.78 -14.11
N GLN A 4 -17.13 -1.48 -14.00
CA GLN A 4 -17.22 -2.72 -13.23
C GLN A 4 -16.49 -3.86 -13.98
N GLU A 5 -16.68 -3.95 -15.30
CA GLU A 5 -16.00 -4.95 -16.15
C GLU A 5 -14.47 -4.79 -16.10
N ILE A 6 -13.97 -3.55 -16.19
CA ILE A 6 -12.52 -3.27 -16.06
C ILE A 6 -12.02 -3.70 -14.68
N ARG A 7 -12.74 -3.34 -13.61
CA ARG A 7 -12.33 -3.68 -12.24
C ARG A 7 -12.25 -5.19 -12.04
N SER A 8 -13.26 -5.93 -12.50
CA SER A 8 -13.27 -7.40 -12.43
C SER A 8 -12.09 -8.02 -13.19
N LEU A 9 -11.82 -7.54 -14.41
CA LEU A 9 -10.69 -8.01 -15.22
C LEU A 9 -9.34 -7.77 -14.52
N ILE A 10 -9.11 -6.58 -13.97
CA ILE A 10 -7.84 -6.26 -13.29
C ILE A 10 -7.67 -7.07 -12.00
N HIS A 11 -8.73 -7.25 -11.22
CA HIS A 11 -8.67 -8.08 -10.02
C HIS A 11 -8.36 -9.54 -10.35
N GLN A 12 -8.94 -10.07 -11.42
CA GLN A 12 -8.63 -11.42 -11.88
C GLN A 12 -7.15 -11.55 -12.24
N LYS A 13 -6.63 -10.66 -13.09
CA LYS A 13 -5.21 -10.66 -13.48
C LYS A 13 -4.26 -10.60 -12.29
N ARG A 14 -4.59 -9.82 -11.24
CA ARG A 14 -3.78 -9.74 -10.01
C ARG A 14 -3.80 -11.04 -9.20
N ARG A 15 -4.94 -11.72 -9.13
CA ARG A 15 -5.08 -13.01 -8.42
C ARG A 15 -4.39 -14.18 -9.14
N GLU A 16 -4.17 -14.04 -10.45
CA GLU A 16 -3.49 -15.05 -11.27
C GLU A 16 -1.96 -15.00 -11.12
N LEU A 17 -1.40 -13.95 -10.53
CA LEU A 17 0.05 -13.87 -10.26
C LEU A 17 0.46 -14.93 -9.23
N SER A 18 1.54 -15.66 -9.52
CA SER A 18 2.17 -16.51 -8.52
C SER A 18 2.77 -15.66 -7.39
N PRO A 19 2.96 -16.23 -6.18
CA PRO A 19 3.62 -15.50 -5.10
C PRO A 19 5.02 -14.98 -5.47
N ALA A 20 5.77 -15.73 -6.27
CA ALA A 20 7.11 -15.34 -6.72
C ALA A 20 7.05 -14.11 -7.65
N GLU A 21 6.18 -14.15 -8.68
CA GLU A 21 5.98 -13.02 -9.59
C GLU A 21 5.47 -11.79 -8.84
N PHE A 22 4.54 -11.99 -7.90
CA PHE A 22 4.00 -10.93 -7.07
C PHE A 22 5.11 -10.21 -6.28
N HIS A 23 5.99 -10.96 -5.62
CA HIS A 23 7.09 -10.38 -4.85
C HIS A 23 8.14 -9.72 -5.74
N GLU A 24 8.48 -10.33 -6.88
CA GLU A 24 9.43 -9.75 -7.85
C GLU A 24 8.92 -8.42 -8.42
N LEU A 25 7.67 -8.40 -8.90
CA LEU A 25 7.07 -7.21 -9.50
C LEU A 25 6.86 -6.10 -8.45
N SER A 26 6.45 -6.46 -7.23
CA SER A 26 6.37 -5.51 -6.13
C SER A 26 7.74 -4.92 -5.79
N GLY A 27 8.79 -5.75 -5.75
CA GLY A 27 10.17 -5.30 -5.53
C GLY A 27 10.61 -4.27 -6.55
N LYS A 28 10.42 -4.54 -7.84
CA LYS A 28 10.76 -3.61 -8.94
C LYS A 28 10.06 -2.25 -8.80
N ILE A 29 8.77 -2.26 -8.41
CA ILE A 29 8.00 -1.03 -8.19
C ILE A 29 8.54 -0.27 -6.97
N ASN A 30 8.83 -0.98 -5.89
CA ASN A 30 9.37 -0.39 -4.67
C ASN A 30 10.73 0.26 -4.92
N ASP A 31 11.65 -0.44 -5.58
CA ASP A 31 12.99 0.05 -5.92
C ASP A 31 12.92 1.32 -6.78
N ASN A 32 12.03 1.31 -7.78
CA ASN A 32 11.79 2.50 -8.59
C ASN A 32 11.26 3.64 -7.72
N PHE A 33 10.22 3.41 -6.92
CA PHE A 33 9.57 4.44 -6.13
C PHE A 33 10.51 5.11 -5.12
N ILE A 34 11.31 4.34 -4.38
CA ILE A 34 12.22 4.88 -3.37
C ILE A 34 13.41 5.63 -3.98
N SER A 35 13.68 5.43 -5.28
CA SER A 35 14.71 6.16 -6.01
C SER A 35 14.27 7.54 -6.51
N LEU A 36 12.97 7.84 -6.47
CA LEU A 36 12.43 9.09 -7.02
C LEU A 36 12.83 10.29 -6.16
N SER A 37 13.22 11.38 -6.80
CA SER A 37 13.66 12.60 -6.12
C SER A 37 12.63 13.14 -5.14
N PHE A 38 11.34 13.10 -5.50
CA PHE A 38 10.25 13.55 -4.64
C PHE A 38 10.06 12.66 -3.39
N TYR A 39 10.34 11.35 -3.49
CA TYR A 39 10.34 10.45 -2.33
C TYR A 39 11.51 10.77 -1.41
N LEU A 40 12.70 10.96 -1.99
CA LEU A 40 13.91 11.28 -1.24
C LEU A 40 13.76 12.61 -0.48
N SER A 41 13.15 13.63 -1.09
CA SER A 41 12.95 14.95 -0.49
C SER A 41 11.74 15.05 0.46
N SER A 42 10.82 14.09 0.47
CA SER A 42 9.60 14.18 1.30
C SER A 42 9.87 13.79 2.76
N GLU A 43 9.26 14.53 3.68
CA GLU A 43 9.26 14.21 5.12
C GLU A 43 8.15 13.22 5.50
N TYR A 44 7.01 13.27 4.79
CA TYR A 44 5.84 12.41 5.02
C TYR A 44 5.54 11.57 3.79
N ILE A 45 5.27 10.28 4.01
CA ILE A 45 4.83 9.32 3.00
C ILE A 45 3.45 8.80 3.39
N HIS A 46 2.44 9.08 2.56
CA HIS A 46 1.12 8.49 2.72
C HIS A 46 1.03 7.19 1.92
N CYS A 47 0.79 6.06 2.59
CA CYS A 47 0.80 4.73 1.99
C CYS A 47 -0.37 3.89 2.51
N TYR A 48 -0.98 3.08 1.64
CA TYR A 48 -1.92 2.05 2.09
C TYR A 48 -1.16 0.85 2.67
N ILE A 49 -1.82 0.11 3.55
CA ILE A 49 -1.34 -1.19 4.02
C ILE A 49 -1.83 -2.24 3.02
N SER A 50 -0.91 -2.88 2.30
CA SER A 50 -1.26 -3.88 1.29
C SER A 50 -2.04 -5.05 1.90
N SER A 51 -3.11 -5.44 1.21
CA SER A 51 -3.94 -6.59 1.57
C SER A 51 -3.65 -7.78 0.63
N PHE A 52 -4.16 -8.97 0.98
CA PHE A 52 -3.94 -10.24 0.26
C PHE A 52 -4.49 -10.32 -1.18
N ASN A 53 -4.94 -9.22 -1.79
CA ASN A 53 -5.62 -9.20 -3.09
C ASN A 53 -4.71 -8.92 -4.29
N GLY A 54 -3.40 -9.19 -4.18
CA GLY A 54 -2.43 -9.01 -5.26
C GLY A 54 -2.14 -7.53 -5.61
N GLU A 55 -2.37 -6.61 -4.67
CA GLU A 55 -1.89 -5.23 -4.76
C GLU A 55 -0.42 -5.18 -4.39
N VAL A 56 0.33 -4.21 -4.95
CA VAL A 56 1.77 -4.04 -4.66
C VAL A 56 2.03 -4.09 -3.16
N ASP A 57 2.97 -4.93 -2.73
CA ASP A 57 3.38 -4.97 -1.33
C ASP A 57 4.19 -3.71 -0.99
N THR A 58 3.58 -2.84 -0.19
CA THR A 58 4.13 -1.55 0.21
C THR A 58 4.97 -1.62 1.50
N THR A 59 5.14 -2.80 2.09
CA THR A 59 5.91 -3.01 3.33
C THR A 59 7.35 -2.51 3.20
N MET A 60 7.98 -2.72 2.04
CA MET A 60 9.33 -2.25 1.77
C MET A 60 9.43 -0.71 1.76
N ILE A 61 8.45 -0.03 1.14
CA ILE A 61 8.40 1.44 1.11
C ILE A 61 8.30 2.01 2.51
N MET A 62 7.45 1.42 3.37
CA MET A 62 7.28 1.86 4.75
C MET A 62 8.56 1.65 5.57
N LYS A 63 9.22 0.50 5.41
CA LYS A 63 10.50 0.20 6.08
C LYS A 63 11.61 1.17 5.68
N ASP A 64 11.75 1.45 4.38
CA ASP A 64 12.72 2.43 3.87
C ASP A 64 12.39 3.85 4.34
N ALA A 65 11.10 4.23 4.37
CA ALA A 65 10.68 5.53 4.86
C ALA A 65 11.09 5.73 6.34
N TRP A 66 10.79 4.75 7.20
CA TRP A 66 11.18 4.81 8.61
C TRP A 66 12.71 4.79 8.79
N SER A 67 13.46 4.00 8.02
CA SER A 67 14.93 3.95 8.13
C SER A 67 15.59 5.28 7.74
N ARG A 68 14.93 6.06 6.87
CA ARG A 68 15.33 7.42 6.48
C ARG A 68 14.78 8.51 7.39
N GLY A 69 14.14 8.16 8.50
CA GLY A 69 13.56 9.12 9.44
C GLY A 69 12.31 9.85 8.93
N LYS A 70 11.63 9.32 7.92
CA LYS A 70 10.38 9.87 7.39
C LYS A 70 9.18 9.40 8.22
N HIS A 71 8.11 10.17 8.16
CA HIS A 71 6.81 9.81 8.76
C HIS A 71 5.98 9.01 7.77
N VAL A 72 5.44 7.87 8.20
CA VAL A 72 4.50 7.07 7.40
C VAL A 72 3.09 7.36 7.89
N VAL A 73 2.18 7.66 6.96
CA VAL A 73 0.76 7.90 7.23
C VAL A 73 -0.06 6.87 6.46
N VAL A 74 -1.01 6.23 7.13
CA VAL A 74 -1.90 5.22 6.53
C VAL A 74 -3.36 5.66 6.59
N PRO A 75 -4.19 5.24 5.62
CA PRO A 75 -5.62 5.49 5.67
C PRO A 75 -6.33 4.47 6.57
N ILE A 76 -7.23 4.96 7.41
CA ILE A 76 -8.21 4.19 8.17
C ILE A 76 -9.59 4.52 7.61
N THR A 77 -10.29 3.50 7.10
CA THR A 77 -11.59 3.67 6.47
C THR A 77 -12.71 3.63 7.51
N ASP A 78 -13.44 4.73 7.65
CA ASP A 78 -14.72 4.78 8.37
C ASP A 78 -15.85 4.64 7.33
N SER A 79 -16.26 3.39 7.10
CA SER A 79 -17.28 3.05 6.10
C SER A 79 -18.66 3.59 6.48
N LYS A 80 -18.98 3.66 7.77
CA LYS A 80 -20.27 4.16 8.27
C LYS A 80 -20.47 5.62 7.92
N ASN A 81 -19.43 6.45 8.16
CA ASN A 81 -19.51 7.89 7.90
C ASN A 81 -18.92 8.28 6.54
N LYS A 82 -18.50 7.30 5.73
CA LYS A 82 -17.84 7.49 4.42
C LYS A 82 -16.64 8.44 4.50
N ARG A 83 -15.77 8.23 5.51
CA ARG A 83 -14.58 9.04 5.76
C ARG A 83 -13.30 8.22 5.64
N LEU A 84 -12.24 8.89 5.20
CA LEU A 84 -10.88 8.39 5.27
C LEU A 84 -10.15 9.17 6.37
N ILE A 85 -9.70 8.47 7.40
CA ILE A 85 -8.94 9.06 8.50
C ILE A 85 -7.47 8.78 8.22
N HIS A 86 -6.64 9.81 8.22
CA HIS A 86 -5.20 9.69 7.99
C HIS A 86 -4.49 9.58 9.35
N SER A 87 -3.75 8.50 9.57
CA SER A 87 -3.12 8.22 10.87
C SER A 87 -1.64 7.90 10.69
N GLU A 88 -0.80 8.49 11.55
CA GLU A 88 0.62 8.18 11.56
C GLU A 88 0.85 6.71 12.01
N PHE A 89 1.55 5.96 11.18
CA PHE A 89 1.88 4.57 11.41
C PHE A 89 3.36 4.44 11.78
N ARG A 90 3.61 3.92 12.98
CA ARG A 90 4.96 3.75 13.53
C ARG A 90 5.28 2.27 13.68
N ASN A 91 6.54 1.92 13.51
CA ASN A 91 7.03 0.57 13.73
C ASN A 91 6.73 0.12 15.17
N GLY A 92 5.85 -0.88 15.34
CA GLY A 92 5.38 -1.36 16.64
C GLY A 92 3.92 -1.00 16.99
N ASN A 93 3.27 -0.09 16.26
CA ASN A 93 1.85 0.19 16.44
C ASN A 93 1.02 -0.95 15.84
N ARG A 94 0.16 -1.59 16.65
CA ARG A 94 -0.86 -2.51 16.13
C ARG A 94 -2.00 -1.68 15.54
N THR A 95 -2.16 -1.67 14.22
CA THR A 95 -3.46 -1.32 13.63
C THR A 95 -4.40 -2.49 13.91
N THR A 96 -5.47 -2.27 14.68
CA THR A 96 -6.51 -3.29 14.81
C THR A 96 -7.11 -3.52 13.44
N ARG A 97 -7.07 -4.78 12.99
CA ARG A 97 -7.77 -5.22 11.78
C ARG A 97 -9.25 -4.88 12.00
N THR A 98 -9.77 -3.88 11.32
CA THR A 98 -11.21 -3.72 11.22
C THR A 98 -11.64 -4.86 10.30
N SER A 99 -12.38 -5.83 10.84
CA SER A 99 -12.96 -6.91 10.05
C SER A 99 -13.76 -6.28 8.92
N ILE A 100 -13.22 -6.31 7.71
CA ILE A 100 -13.99 -6.05 6.51
C ILE A 100 -14.83 -7.32 6.35
N GLY A 101 -16.06 -7.26 6.89
CA GLY A 101 -17.08 -8.27 6.63
C GLY A 101 -17.52 -8.24 5.16
#